data_AF-A0A969MJS7-F1
#
_entry.id   AF-A0A969MJS7-F1
#
_cell.length_a   1.000
_cell.length_b   1.000
_cell.length_c   1.000
_cell.angle_alpha   90.00
_cell.angle_beta   90.00
_cell.angle_gamma   90.00
#
_symmetry.space_group_name_H-M   'P 1'
#
loop_
_entity.id
_entity.type
_entity.pdbx_description
1 polymer ?
#
loop_
_entity_poly.entity_id
_entity_poly.type
_entity_poly.pdbx_seq_one_letter_code
_entity_poly.pdbx_strand_id
1 'polypeptide(L)'
;MSDSPIINIDKVNQLNYYKAICLFAAGYSKKEILSTLKISERTLQHWFQKQPFRDTLNDAIGIVFRGVLSKAVTFASEGVDILIDISRDESTPTKYRIQAIQTIFDILLKSGANYTLEDKLQRETQAKVDRIASYAQLQDAVSMVVSDEDDREEKVKSVWGKLFPSEEYPENLLS
;
A
#
# COMPACT_ATOMS: atom_id res chain seq x y z
N MET A 1 36.23 26.14 37.92
CA MET A 1 35.72 26.69 36.65
C MET A 1 35.15 25.52 35.87
N SER A 2 33.82 25.36 35.87
CA SER A 2 33.16 24.29 35.14
C SER A 2 32.91 24.77 33.71
N ASP A 3 33.72 24.29 32.76
CA ASP A 3 33.45 24.44 31.33
C ASP A 3 32.12 23.76 31.02
N SER A 4 31.07 24.57 30.88
CA SER A 4 29.79 24.09 30.38
C SER A 4 29.98 23.81 28.88
N PRO A 5 29.70 22.59 28.39
CA PRO A 5 29.91 22.26 27.00
C PRO A 5 29.06 23.17 26.11
N ILE A 6 29.68 23.76 25.08
CA ILE A 6 29.00 24.56 24.07
C ILE A 6 28.09 23.61 23.28
N ILE A 7 26.80 23.63 23.59
CA ILE A 7 25.80 22.79 22.93
C ILE A 7 25.54 23.37 21.53
N ASN A 8 25.82 22.57 20.50
CA ASN A 8 25.47 22.93 19.12
C ASN A 8 23.96 22.79 18.92
N ILE A 9 23.27 23.94 18.88
CA ILE A 9 21.81 24.04 18.82
C ILE A 9 21.23 23.37 17.56
N ASP A 10 21.93 23.42 16.43
CA ASP A 10 21.46 22.82 15.17
C ASP A 10 21.44 21.29 15.25
N LYS A 11 22.45 20.69 15.87
CA LYS A 11 22.48 19.23 16.10
C LYS A 11 21.36 18.78 17.04
N VAL A 12 21.05 19.56 18.07
CA VAL A 12 19.95 19.26 19.01
C VAL A 12 18.60 19.33 18.30
N ASN A 13 18.40 20.34 17.46
CA ASN A 13 17.18 20.49 16.67
C ASN A 13 17.00 19.35 15.66
N GLN A 14 18.07 18.94 14.99
CA GLN A 14 18.05 17.80 14.08
C GLN A 14 17.76 16.48 14.81
N LEU A 15 18.33 16.28 16.00
CA LEU A 15 18.03 15.11 16.82
C LEU A 15 16.57 15.08 17.26
N ASN A 16 16.03 16.22 17.70
CA ASN A 16 14.63 16.33 18.09
C ASN A 16 13.67 16.11 16.92
N TYR A 17 14.04 16.53 15.71
CA TYR A 17 13.30 16.25 14.47
C TYR A 17 13.12 14.75 14.25
N TYR A 18 14.21 13.97 14.28
CA TYR A 18 14.13 12.52 14.08
C TYR A 18 13.45 11.79 15.25
N LYS A 19 13.70 12.24 16.49
CA LYS A 19 13.01 11.67 17.66
C LYS A 19 11.49 11.88 17.60
N ALA A 20 11.04 13.04 17.12
CA ALA A 20 9.61 13.29 16.95
C ALA A 20 8.99 12.30 15.96
N ILE A 21 9.67 12.03 14.83
CA ILE A 21 9.24 11.03 13.84
C ILE A 21 9.11 9.65 14.48
N CYS A 22 10.13 9.18 15.21
CA CYS A 22 10.09 7.88 15.86
C CYS A 22 8.95 7.77 16.89
N LEU A 23 8.70 8.82 17.68
CA LEU A 23 7.64 8.83 18.67
C LEU A 23 6.26 8.82 18.02
N PHE A 24 6.06 9.59 16.95
CA PHE A 24 4.81 9.52 16.18
C PHE A 24 4.60 8.14 15.56
N ALA A 25 5.64 7.55 14.97
CA ALA A 25 5.57 6.20 14.40
C ALA A 25 5.26 5.14 15.47
N ALA A 26 5.65 5.37 16.72
CA ALA A 26 5.30 4.53 17.86
C ALA A 26 3.91 4.81 18.46
N GLY A 27 3.14 5.75 17.89
CA GLY A 27 1.76 6.05 18.29
C GLY A 27 1.60 7.09 19.40
N TYR A 28 2.66 7.81 19.77
CA TYR A 28 2.56 8.86 20.79
C TYR A 28 1.76 10.06 20.27
N SER A 29 0.96 10.65 21.16
CA SER A 29 0.19 11.85 20.86
C SER A 29 1.09 13.08 20.74
N LYS A 30 0.61 14.09 20.02
CA LYS A 30 1.29 15.39 19.89
C LYS A 30 1.69 15.97 21.26
N LYS A 31 0.79 15.90 22.26
CA LYS A 31 1.02 16.44 23.61
C LYS A 31 2.18 15.73 24.32
N GLU A 32 2.25 14.42 24.21
CA GLU A 32 3.32 13.61 24.81
C GLU A 32 4.67 13.91 24.16
N ILE A 33 4.70 14.10 22.84
CA ILE A 33 5.93 14.41 22.10
C ILE A 33 6.46 15.80 22.47
N LEU A 34 5.59 16.81 22.55
CA LEU A 34 5.97 18.16 22.99
C LEU A 34 6.55 18.14 24.42
N SER A 35 5.93 17.38 25.32
CA SER A 35 6.40 17.21 26.70
C SER A 35 7.74 16.47 26.76
N THR A 36 7.91 15.41 25.96
CA THR A 36 9.10 14.55 25.97
C THR A 36 10.32 15.26 25.38
N LEU A 37 10.13 15.96 24.26
CA LEU A 37 11.22 16.62 23.55
C LEU A 37 11.46 18.06 24.03
N LYS A 38 10.60 18.57 24.94
CA LYS A 38 10.64 19.94 25.46
C LYS A 38 10.71 20.98 24.34
N ILE A 39 9.92 20.77 23.28
CA ILE A 39 9.83 21.68 22.13
C ILE A 39 8.49 22.40 22.11
N SER A 40 8.44 23.55 21.43
CA SER A 40 7.21 24.30 21.26
C SER A 40 6.30 23.65 20.21
N GLU A 41 4.99 23.87 20.34
CA GLU A 41 4.01 23.44 19.34
C GLU A 41 4.29 24.05 17.96
N ARG A 42 4.73 25.30 17.92
CA ARG A 42 5.09 26.01 16.68
C ARG A 42 6.25 25.34 15.96
N THR A 43 7.27 24.89 16.70
CA THR A 43 8.41 24.14 16.13
C THR A 43 7.93 22.87 15.45
N LEU A 44 7.08 22.12 16.14
CA LEU A 44 6.55 20.86 15.62
C LEU A 44 5.66 21.09 14.40
N GLN A 45 4.78 22.10 14.45
CA GLN A 45 3.92 22.47 13.33
C GLN A 45 4.73 22.91 12.10
N HIS A 46 5.84 23.63 12.31
CA HIS A 46 6.75 24.01 11.25
C HIS A 46 7.39 22.79 10.57
N TRP A 47 7.74 21.74 11.33
CA TRP A 47 8.22 20.49 10.73
C TRP A 47 7.13 19.80 9.91
N PHE A 48 5.91 19.70 10.44
CA PHE A 48 4.77 19.12 9.71
C PHE A 48 4.43 19.83 8.41
N GLN A 49 4.73 21.12 8.27
CA GLN A 49 4.56 21.86 7.02
C GLN A 49 5.56 21.43 5.94
N LYS A 50 6.71 20.86 6.31
CA LYS A 50 7.74 20.41 5.38
C LYS A 50 7.40 19.02 4.82
N GLN A 51 7.38 18.90 3.49
CA GLN A 51 7.16 17.62 2.81
C GLN A 51 8.12 16.51 3.27
N PRO A 52 9.44 16.75 3.42
CA PRO A 52 10.38 15.71 3.88
C PRO A 52 10.04 15.11 5.25
N PHE A 53 9.46 15.89 6.16
CA PHE A 53 9.06 15.37 7.48
C PHE A 53 7.87 14.42 7.37
N ARG A 54 6.88 14.78 6.55
CA ARG A 54 5.70 13.93 6.32
C ARG A 54 6.07 12.63 5.64
N ASP A 55 6.93 12.69 4.62
CA ASP A 55 7.39 11.49 3.89
C ASP A 55 8.15 10.55 4.84
N THR A 56 9.13 11.08 5.57
CA THR A 56 9.92 10.30 6.53
C THR A 56 9.04 9.71 7.64
N LEU A 57 8.03 10.46 8.10
CA LEU A 57 7.07 9.96 9.08
C LEU A 57 6.21 8.82 8.54
N ASN A 58 5.70 8.96 7.32
CA ASN A 58 4.92 7.91 6.67
C ASN A 58 5.74 6.64 6.47
N ASP A 59 7.00 6.78 6.05
CA ASP A 59 7.92 5.65 5.91
C ASP A 59 8.18 4.97 7.26
N ALA A 60 8.43 5.76 8.31
CA ALA A 60 8.64 5.24 9.65
C ALA A 60 7.40 4.49 10.18
N ILE A 61 6.19 5.04 9.98
CA ILE A 61 4.93 4.38 10.33
C ILE A 61 4.80 3.07 9.55
N GLY A 62 5.07 3.07 8.24
CA GLY A 62 5.03 1.87 7.40
C GLY A 62 5.98 0.78 7.89
N ILE A 63 7.21 1.13 8.28
CA ILE A 63 8.19 0.20 8.83
C ILE A 63 7.70 -0.40 10.16
N VAL A 64 7.23 0.44 11.09
CA VAL A 64 6.71 -0.03 12.38
C VAL A 64 5.51 -0.96 12.17
N PHE A 65 4.58 -0.59 11.29
CA PHE A 65 3.40 -1.38 10.98
C PHE A 65 3.77 -2.75 10.39
N ARG A 66 4.70 -2.79 9.41
CA ARG A 66 5.21 -4.06 8.86
C ARG A 66 5.86 -4.93 9.93
N GLY A 67 6.62 -4.32 10.84
CA GLY A 67 7.22 -5.04 11.97
C GLY A 67 6.19 -5.63 12.92
N VAL A 68 5.14 -4.87 13.26
CA VAL A 68 4.03 -5.35 14.10
C VAL A 68 3.25 -6.45 13.39
N LEU A 69 2.96 -6.29 12.10
CA LEU A 69 2.27 -7.30 11.29
C LEU A 69 3.07 -8.60 11.25
N SER A 70 4.38 -8.54 11.04
CA SER A 70 5.26 -9.72 11.06
C SER A 70 5.19 -10.44 12.42
N LYS A 71 5.25 -9.71 13.53
CA LYS A 71 5.09 -10.30 14.88
C LYS A 71 3.71 -10.92 15.08
N ALA A 72 2.66 -10.27 14.60
CA ALA A 72 1.30 -10.80 14.68
C ALA A 72 1.15 -12.10 13.88
N VAL A 73 1.77 -12.18 12.70
CA VAL A 73 1.81 -13.41 11.89
C VAL A 73 2.57 -14.53 12.62
N THR A 74 3.73 -14.22 13.20
CA THR A 74 4.48 -15.20 14.01
C THR A 74 3.65 -15.72 15.18
N PHE A 75 3.04 -14.81 15.96
CA PHE A 75 2.19 -15.18 17.08
C PHE A 75 0.97 -16.00 16.65
N ALA A 76 0.35 -15.67 15.51
CA ALA A 76 -0.75 -16.44 14.95
C ALA A 76 -0.30 -17.86 14.55
N SER A 77 0.90 -18.00 13.97
CA SER A 77 1.50 -19.30 13.65
C SER A 77 1.70 -20.14 14.91
N GLU A 78 2.31 -19.57 15.94
CA GLU A 78 2.50 -20.24 17.25
C GLU A 78 1.15 -20.66 17.85
N GLY A 79 0.12 -19.82 17.73
CA GLY A 79 -1.23 -20.16 18.18
C GLY A 79 -1.82 -21.37 17.44
N VAL A 80 -1.58 -21.50 16.13
CA VAL A 80 -2.00 -22.68 15.36
C VAL A 80 -1.24 -23.94 15.80
N ASP A 81 0.07 -23.83 16.04
CA ASP A 81 0.88 -24.96 16.52
C ASP A 81 0.37 -25.47 17.88
N ILE A 82 0.03 -24.57 18.80
CA ILE A 82 -0.60 -24.92 20.09
C ILE A 82 -1.93 -25.67 19.87
N LEU A 83 -2.77 -25.24 18.94
CA LEU A 83 -4.02 -25.93 18.63
C LEU A 83 -3.77 -27.34 18.06
N ILE A 84 -2.72 -27.50 17.25
CA ILE A 84 -2.30 -28.81 16.72
C ILE A 84 -1.87 -29.71 17.87
N ASP A 85 -1.06 -29.21 18.79
CA ASP A 85 -0.60 -29.96 19.96
C ASP A 85 -1.77 -30.40 20.83
N ILE A 86 -2.70 -29.48 21.14
CA ILE A 86 -3.94 -29.78 21.87
C ILE A 86 -4.76 -30.86 21.16
N SER A 87 -4.86 -30.83 19.83
CA SER A 87 -5.65 -31.83 19.09
C SER A 87 -5.06 -33.24 19.15
N ARG A 88 -3.73 -33.35 19.26
CA ARG A 88 -2.96 -34.60 19.23
C ARG A 88 -2.70 -35.19 20.61
N ASP A 89 -2.73 -34.37 21.65
CA ASP A 89 -2.51 -34.81 23.03
C ASP A 89 -3.68 -35.69 23.52
N GLU A 90 -3.40 -36.97 23.77
CA GLU A 90 -4.37 -37.93 24.26
C GLU A 90 -4.78 -37.68 25.72
N SER A 91 -3.97 -36.94 26.49
CA SER A 91 -4.27 -36.56 27.87
C SER A 91 -5.26 -35.39 27.97
N THR A 92 -5.40 -34.61 26.89
CA THR A 92 -6.37 -33.54 26.79
C THR A 92 -7.80 -34.09 26.65
N PRO A 93 -8.80 -33.56 27.39
CA PRO A 93 -10.19 -34.01 27.26
C PRO A 93 -10.69 -33.91 25.81
N THR A 94 -11.38 -34.95 25.34
CA THR A 94 -11.87 -35.09 23.94
C THR A 94 -12.60 -33.85 23.44
N LYS A 95 -13.38 -33.18 24.29
CA LYS A 95 -14.08 -31.94 23.98
C LYS A 95 -13.12 -30.85 23.47
N TYR A 96 -12.01 -30.62 24.17
CA TYR A 96 -11.05 -29.57 23.82
C TYR A 96 -10.25 -29.92 22.57
N ARG A 97 -9.94 -31.21 22.36
CA ARG A 97 -9.32 -31.70 21.13
C ARG A 97 -10.20 -31.44 19.91
N ILE A 98 -11.49 -31.75 20.00
CA ILE A 98 -12.47 -31.47 18.94
C ILE A 98 -12.58 -29.96 18.69
N GLN A 99 -12.65 -29.15 19.74
CA GLN A 99 -12.70 -27.70 19.62
C GLN A 99 -11.45 -27.11 18.93
N ALA A 100 -10.27 -27.64 19.23
CA ALA A 100 -9.04 -27.22 18.57
C ALA A 100 -9.06 -27.55 17.07
N ILE A 101 -9.50 -28.77 16.70
CA ILE A 101 -9.67 -29.18 15.30
C ILE A 101 -10.67 -28.28 14.58
N GLN A 102 -11.83 -28.00 15.19
CA GLN A 102 -12.85 -27.10 14.62
C GLN A 102 -12.28 -25.70 14.38
N THR A 103 -11.54 -25.17 15.35
CA THR A 103 -10.91 -23.85 15.24
C THR A 103 -9.88 -23.81 14.10
N ILE A 104 -9.08 -24.85 13.92
CA ILE A 104 -8.13 -24.97 12.81
C ILE A 104 -8.88 -24.95 11.46
N PHE A 105 -9.96 -25.74 11.32
CA PHE A 105 -10.76 -25.75 10.09
C PHE A 105 -11.42 -24.39 9.81
N ASP A 106 -11.94 -23.72 10.83
CA ASP A 106 -12.53 -22.38 10.68
C ASP A 106 -11.49 -21.35 10.21
N ILE A 107 -10.25 -21.42 10.72
CA ILE A 107 -9.15 -20.58 10.27
C ILE A 107 -8.83 -20.85 8.79
N LEU A 108 -8.74 -22.12 8.38
CA LEU A 108 -8.46 -22.51 6.99
C LEU A 108 -9.57 -22.09 6.02
N LEU A 109 -10.84 -22.21 6.41
CA LEU A 109 -11.97 -21.79 5.58
C LEU A 109 -11.99 -20.28 5.39
N LYS A 110 -11.71 -19.51 6.45
CA LYS A 110 -11.67 -18.04 6.39
C LYS A 110 -10.46 -17.53 5.60
N SER A 111 -9.30 -18.15 5.72
CA SER A 111 -8.11 -17.77 4.95
C SER A 111 -8.28 -18.08 3.46
N GLY A 112 -8.82 -19.26 3.12
CA GLY A 112 -9.12 -19.62 1.73
C GLY A 112 -10.15 -18.69 1.06
N ALA A 113 -11.16 -18.23 1.82
CA ALA A 113 -12.15 -17.27 1.31
C ALA A 113 -11.53 -15.91 0.94
N ASN A 114 -10.55 -15.43 1.72
CA ASN A 114 -9.89 -14.15 1.46
C ASN A 114 -9.00 -14.17 0.21
N TYR A 115 -8.30 -15.28 -0.07
CA TYR A 115 -7.53 -15.45 -1.32
C TYR A 115 -8.42 -15.29 -2.57
N THR A 116 -9.63 -15.85 -2.54
CA THR A 116 -10.56 -15.73 -3.69
C THR A 116 -11.12 -14.33 -3.90
N LEU A 117 -11.09 -13.46 -2.88
CA LEU A 117 -11.54 -12.08 -2.97
C LEU A 117 -10.45 -11.15 -3.50
N GLU A 118 -9.21 -11.31 -3.05
CA GLU A 118 -8.05 -10.55 -3.56
C GLU A 118 -7.81 -10.84 -5.05
N ASP A 119 -7.87 -12.10 -5.47
CA ASP A 119 -7.75 -12.48 -6.89
C ASP A 119 -8.85 -11.85 -7.76
N LYS A 120 -10.07 -11.73 -7.24
CA LYS A 120 -11.18 -11.07 -7.96
C LYS A 120 -10.94 -9.57 -8.08
N LEU A 121 -10.52 -8.92 -7.00
CA LEU A 121 -10.25 -7.49 -6.97
C LEU A 121 -9.08 -7.12 -7.90
N GLN A 122 -8.04 -7.95 -7.94
CA GLN A 122 -6.88 -7.74 -8.80
C GLN A 122 -7.25 -7.87 -10.28
N ARG A 123 -8.09 -8.86 -10.64
CA ARG A 123 -8.63 -9.00 -12.00
C ARG A 123 -9.51 -7.82 -12.41
N GLU A 124 -10.38 -7.34 -11.54
CA GLU A 124 -11.22 -6.17 -11.83
C GLU A 124 -10.39 -4.88 -11.98
N THR A 125 -9.34 -4.73 -11.17
CA THR A 125 -8.45 -3.56 -11.24
C THR A 125 -7.64 -3.58 -12.53
N GLN A 126 -7.11 -4.74 -12.93
CA GLN A 126 -6.41 -4.89 -14.21
C GLN A 126 -7.35 -4.61 -15.39
N ALA A 127 -8.58 -5.14 -15.37
CA ALA A 127 -9.57 -4.87 -16.40
C ALA A 127 -9.94 -3.37 -16.53
N LYS A 128 -9.90 -2.61 -15.44
CA LYS A 128 -10.10 -1.15 -15.47
C LYS A 128 -8.89 -0.41 -16.07
N VAL A 129 -7.68 -0.84 -15.74
CA VAL A 129 -6.44 -0.27 -16.31
C VAL A 129 -6.39 -0.52 -17.82
N ASP A 130 -6.72 -1.72 -18.26
CA ASP A 130 -6.73 -2.08 -19.69
C ASP A 130 -7.75 -1.23 -20.46
N ARG A 131 -8.94 -0.98 -19.91
CA ARG A 131 -9.95 -0.08 -20.52
C ARG A 131 -9.44 1.34 -20.65
N ILE A 132 -8.77 1.88 -19.63
CA ILE A 132 -8.21 3.24 -19.66
C ILE A 132 -7.12 3.34 -20.73
N ALA A 133 -6.27 2.32 -20.86
CA ALA A 133 -5.26 2.25 -21.91
C ALA A 133 -5.89 2.21 -23.31
N SER A 134 -6.97 1.43 -23.51
CA SER A 134 -7.71 1.43 -24.78
C SER A 134 -8.36 2.79 -25.10
N TYR A 135 -8.91 3.49 -24.10
CA TYR A 135 -9.46 4.84 -24.30
C TYR A 135 -8.39 5.86 -24.69
N ALA A 136 -7.19 5.79 -24.10
CA ALA A 136 -6.07 6.65 -24.46
C ALA A 136 -5.60 6.40 -25.91
N GLN A 137 -5.52 5.12 -26.33
CA GLN A 137 -5.18 4.75 -27.70
C GLN A 137 -6.22 5.25 -28.71
N LEU A 138 -7.52 5.15 -28.37
CA LEU A 138 -8.59 5.69 -29.20
C LEU A 138 -8.55 7.21 -29.28
N GLN A 139 -8.21 7.89 -28.18
CA GLN A 139 -8.11 9.35 -28.16
C GLN A 139 -6.93 9.86 -28.99
N ASP A 140 -5.76 9.19 -28.92
CA ASP A 140 -4.60 9.50 -29.76
C ASP A 140 -4.90 9.26 -31.24
N ALA A 141 -5.57 8.14 -31.55
CA ALA A 141 -6.01 7.83 -32.91
C ALA A 141 -6.98 8.88 -33.47
N VAL A 142 -7.97 9.31 -32.67
CA VAL A 142 -8.92 10.37 -33.05
C VAL A 142 -8.20 11.71 -33.23
N SER A 143 -7.28 12.07 -32.34
CA SER A 143 -6.48 13.28 -32.47
C SER A 143 -5.63 13.28 -33.75
N MET A 144 -5.09 12.13 -34.15
CA MET A 144 -4.30 11.98 -35.38
C MET A 144 -5.14 12.22 -36.65
N VAL A 145 -6.41 11.83 -36.62
CA VAL A 145 -7.36 11.98 -37.75
C VAL A 145 -7.95 13.39 -37.85
N VAL A 146 -8.10 14.09 -36.72
CA VAL A 146 -8.72 15.43 -36.67
C VAL A 146 -7.73 16.56 -37.05
N SER A 147 -6.41 16.28 -37.10
CA SER A 147 -5.39 17.34 -37.21
C SER A 147 -5.02 17.79 -38.62
N ASP A 148 -5.36 17.07 -39.71
CA ASP A 148 -5.21 17.58 -41.09
C ASP A 148 -6.28 16.97 -42.03
N GLU A 149 -6.97 17.81 -42.80
CA GLU A 149 -8.01 17.38 -43.74
C GLU A 149 -7.44 16.74 -45.02
N ASP A 150 -6.21 17.04 -45.42
CA ASP A 150 -5.65 16.64 -46.73
C ASP A 150 -5.18 15.17 -46.80
N ASP A 151 -4.96 14.47 -45.67
CA ASP A 151 -4.47 13.07 -45.61
C ASP A 151 -5.39 12.13 -44.81
N ARG A 152 -6.66 12.50 -44.68
CA ARG A 152 -7.61 11.85 -43.74
C ARG A 152 -7.80 10.36 -44.01
N GLU A 153 -7.87 9.93 -45.27
CA GLU A 153 -8.11 8.52 -45.62
C GLU A 153 -6.94 7.60 -45.26
N GLU A 154 -5.70 8.02 -45.53
CA GLU A 154 -4.50 7.23 -45.23
C GLU A 154 -4.26 7.14 -43.72
N LYS A 155 -4.55 8.22 -42.99
CA LYS A 155 -4.51 8.24 -41.52
C LYS A 155 -5.57 7.33 -40.90
N VAL A 156 -6.80 7.32 -41.43
CA VAL A 156 -7.88 6.44 -40.95
C VAL A 156 -7.56 4.96 -41.24
N LYS A 157 -7.02 4.64 -42.42
CA LYS A 157 -6.52 3.29 -42.77
C LYS A 157 -5.40 2.84 -41.82
N SER A 158 -4.45 3.72 -41.51
CA SER A 158 -3.35 3.44 -40.56
C SER A 158 -3.85 3.18 -39.14
N VAL A 159 -4.82 3.98 -38.67
CA VAL A 159 -5.44 3.80 -37.35
C VAL A 159 -6.22 2.49 -37.28
N TRP A 160 -6.99 2.15 -38.33
CA TRP A 160 -7.73 0.90 -38.39
C TRP A 160 -6.81 -0.32 -38.29
N GLY A 161 -5.71 -0.35 -39.04
CA GLY A 161 -4.73 -1.45 -38.97
C GLY A 161 -4.05 -1.58 -37.60
N LYS A 162 -3.99 -0.51 -36.80
CA LYS A 162 -3.45 -0.56 -35.42
C LYS A 162 -4.49 -1.06 -34.41
N LEU A 163 -5.77 -0.69 -34.58
CA LEU A 163 -6.86 -1.08 -33.68
C LEU A 163 -7.39 -2.48 -33.98
N PHE A 164 -7.40 -2.87 -35.25
CA PHE A 164 -7.93 -4.14 -35.76
C PHE A 164 -6.91 -4.82 -36.69
N PRO A 165 -5.75 -5.27 -36.17
CA PRO A 165 -4.65 -5.80 -36.99
C PRO A 165 -4.99 -7.09 -37.75
N SER A 166 -6.13 -7.72 -37.46
CA SER A 166 -6.60 -8.96 -38.10
C SER A 166 -7.79 -8.73 -39.03
N GLU A 167 -8.24 -7.49 -39.21
CA GLU A 167 -9.39 -7.15 -40.04
C GLU A 167 -8.97 -6.27 -41.23
N GLU A 168 -9.43 -6.60 -42.43
CA GLU A 168 -9.21 -5.75 -43.60
C GLU A 168 -9.99 -4.44 -43.47
N TYR A 169 -9.39 -3.35 -43.96
CA TYR A 169 -10.00 -2.03 -43.90
C TYR A 169 -11.27 -1.97 -44.77
N PRO A 170 -12.44 -1.58 -44.23
CA PRO A 170 -13.65 -1.44 -45.04
C PRO A 170 -13.56 -0.16 -45.89
N GLU A 171 -13.39 -0.31 -47.20
CA GLU A 171 -13.24 0.82 -48.13
C GLU A 171 -14.45 1.78 -48.18
N ASN A 172 -15.61 1.34 -47.69
CA ASN A 172 -16.88 2.10 -47.74
C ASN A 172 -17.13 3.02 -46.53
N LEU A 173 -16.14 3.26 -45.65
CA LEU A 173 -16.33 4.04 -44.42
C LEU A 173 -16.34 5.58 -44.60
N LEU A 174 -15.87 6.09 -45.74
CA LEU A 174 -15.67 7.53 -45.99
C LEU A 174 -16.49 8.08 -47.19
N SER A 175 -17.39 7.28 -47.76
CA SER A 175 -18.33 7.68 -48.83
C SER A 175 -19.52 8.48 -48.31
#